data_AF-A0A7K9R4R6-F1
#
_entry.id   AF-A0A7K9R4R6-F1
#
_cell.length_a   1.000
_cell.length_b   1.000
_cell.length_c   1.000
_cell.angle_alpha   90.00
_cell.angle_beta   90.00
_cell.angle_gamma   90.00
#
_symmetry.space_group_name_H-M   'P 1'
#
loop_
_entity.id
_entity.type
_entity.pdbx_description
1 polymer ?
#
loop_
_entity_poly.entity_id
_entity_poly.type
_entity_poly.pdbx_seq_one_letter_code
_entity_poly.pdbx_strand_id
1 'polypeptide(L)'
;KLILFRLNNQLVVAFKKDNRVAFKHLFPKGYEDGTDDIQAIYARGDLLEHLAIVLKKYLAVPSGTLGHYTYGGTGGGTEGGTRLHLCQHFFRRGDINPIKDTFDID
;
A
#
# COMPACT_ATOMS: atom_id res chain seq x y z
N LYS A 1 -10.59 30.11 21.84
CA LYS A 1 -10.66 29.74 20.40
C LYS A 1 -9.47 28.89 19.94
N LEU A 2 -8.21 29.29 20.18
CA LEU A 2 -7.03 28.55 19.69
C LEU A 2 -6.82 27.15 20.32
N ILE A 3 -7.18 26.96 21.59
CA ILE A 3 -7.04 25.66 22.29
C ILE A 3 -7.94 24.60 21.65
N LEU A 4 -9.22 24.94 21.41
CA LEU A 4 -10.19 24.03 20.78
C LEU A 4 -9.77 23.64 19.36
N PHE A 5 -9.24 24.60 18.59
CA PHE A 5 -8.69 24.35 17.25
C PHE A 5 -7.49 23.39 17.31
N ARG A 6 -6.56 23.60 18.24
CA ARG A 6 -5.41 22.70 18.41
C ARG A 6 -5.82 21.28 18.78
N LEU A 7 -6.80 21.13 19.67
CA LEU A 7 -7.32 19.81 20.06
C LEU A 7 -7.95 19.08 18.87
N ASN A 8 -8.76 19.76 18.05
CA ASN A 8 -9.33 19.17 16.85
C ASN A 8 -8.24 18.71 15.87
N ASN A 9 -7.25 19.56 15.60
CA ASN A 9 -6.16 19.19 14.70
C ASN A 9 -5.34 18.00 15.24
N GLN A 10 -5.08 17.99 16.55
CA GLN A 10 -4.37 16.88 17.20
C GLN A 10 -5.15 15.56 17.07
N LEU A 11 -6.48 15.59 17.22
CA LEU A 11 -7.33 14.42 17.05
C LEU A 11 -7.27 13.88 15.61
N VAL A 12 -7.35 14.76 14.61
CA VAL A 12 -7.25 14.36 13.19
C VAL A 12 -5.88 13.74 12.88
N VAL A 13 -4.80 14.33 13.42
CA VAL A 13 -3.45 13.80 13.24
C VAL A 13 -3.29 12.44 13.92
N ALA A 14 -3.78 12.29 15.16
CA ALA A 14 -3.77 11.02 15.88
C ALA A 14 -4.55 9.95 15.12
N PHE A 15 -5.79 10.26 14.71
CA PHE A 15 -6.60 9.36 13.90
C PHE A 15 -5.88 8.91 12.63
N LYS A 16 -5.26 9.84 11.88
CA LYS A 16 -4.49 9.50 10.67
C LYS A 16 -3.29 8.60 11.01
N LYS A 17 -2.57 8.89 12.10
CA LYS A 17 -1.40 8.11 12.53
C LYS A 17 -1.80 6.69 12.91
N ASP A 18 -2.85 6.53 13.70
CA ASP A 18 -3.32 5.25 14.22
C ASP A 18 -3.83 4.37 13.08
N ASN A 19 -4.61 4.93 12.14
CA ASN A 19 -5.03 4.22 10.94
C ASN A 19 -3.85 3.81 10.05
N ARG A 20 -2.82 4.66 9.93
CA ARG A 20 -1.62 4.32 9.17
C ARG A 20 -0.90 3.11 9.77
N VAL A 21 -0.77 3.07 11.10
CA VAL A 21 -0.15 1.93 11.81
C VAL A 21 -0.99 0.66 11.60
N ALA A 22 -2.31 0.75 11.76
CA ALA A 22 -3.21 -0.37 11.50
C ALA A 22 -3.05 -0.94 10.08
N PHE A 23 -2.90 -0.09 9.05
CA PHE A 23 -2.69 -0.55 7.68
C PHE A 23 -1.32 -1.21 7.44
N LYS A 24 -0.27 -0.82 8.17
CA LYS A 24 1.04 -1.49 8.10
C LYS A 24 0.98 -2.91 8.67
N HIS A 25 0.22 -3.11 9.74
CA HIS A 25 -0.07 -4.44 10.29
C HIS A 25 -1.04 -5.23 9.41
N LEU A 26 -1.96 -4.53 8.71
CA LEU A 26 -2.98 -5.18 7.91
C LEU A 26 -2.46 -5.69 6.58
N PHE A 27 -1.69 -4.93 5.80
CA PHE A 27 -1.37 -5.30 4.40
C PHE A 27 -0.04 -6.05 4.23
N PRO A 28 1.13 -5.47 4.53
CA PRO A 28 2.40 -6.18 4.52
C PRO A 28 2.35 -7.48 5.34
N LYS A 29 3.16 -8.47 4.94
CA LYS A 29 3.36 -9.69 5.72
C LYS A 29 4.59 -9.48 6.60
N GLY A 30 4.48 -9.80 7.90
CA GLY A 30 5.62 -9.72 8.83
C GLY A 30 6.09 -8.30 9.14
N TYR A 31 5.20 -7.31 9.11
CA TYR A 31 5.49 -5.99 9.65
C TYR A 31 5.60 -6.07 11.18
N GLU A 32 6.65 -5.47 11.75
CA GLU A 32 6.86 -5.39 13.19
C GLU A 32 7.02 -3.92 13.60
N ASP A 33 6.51 -3.56 14.78
CA ASP A 33 6.64 -2.20 15.27
C ASP A 33 8.10 -1.89 15.63
N GLY A 34 8.62 -0.78 15.13
CA GLY A 34 9.97 -0.30 15.44
C GLY A 34 11.05 -0.75 14.45
N THR A 35 10.74 -1.57 13.45
CA THR A 35 11.59 -1.67 12.26
C THR A 35 11.52 -0.35 11.49
N ASP A 36 12.59 0.02 10.77
CA ASP A 36 12.51 1.11 9.80
C ASP A 36 11.27 0.92 8.92
N ASP A 37 10.67 2.02 8.45
CA ASP A 37 9.47 2.01 7.59
C ASP A 37 9.69 1.32 6.22
N ILE A 38 10.84 0.65 6.05
CA ILE A 38 11.35 0.03 4.84
C ILE A 38 11.50 -1.47 5.08
N GLN A 39 10.51 -2.23 4.61
CA GLN A 39 10.60 -3.69 4.47
C GLN A 39 10.95 -4.02 3.02
N ALA A 40 12.00 -4.82 2.82
CA ALA A 40 12.45 -5.25 1.49
C ALA A 40 12.25 -6.76 1.29
N ILE A 41 11.88 -7.13 0.06
CA ILE A 41 11.72 -8.52 -0.36
C ILE A 41 12.80 -8.82 -1.40
N TYR A 42 13.57 -9.90 -1.19
CA TYR A 42 14.76 -10.21 -1.99
C TYR A 42 14.56 -11.34 -2.99
N ALA A 43 13.45 -12.08 -2.92
CA ALA A 43 13.15 -13.19 -3.81
C ALA A 43 11.86 -12.94 -4.61
N ARG A 44 11.87 -13.39 -5.88
CA ARG A 44 10.70 -13.28 -6.77
C ARG A 44 9.49 -14.08 -6.27
N GLY A 45 9.73 -15.28 -5.73
CA GLY A 45 8.67 -16.11 -5.15
C GLY A 45 7.95 -15.40 -4.01
N ASP A 46 8.74 -14.88 -3.07
CA ASP A 46 8.24 -14.12 -1.92
C ASP A 46 7.48 -12.88 -2.37
N LEU A 47 7.94 -12.15 -3.39
CA LEU A 47 7.24 -10.98 -3.92
C LEU A 47 5.83 -11.33 -4.42
N LEU A 48 5.71 -12.42 -5.19
CA LEU A 48 4.42 -12.87 -5.70
C LEU A 48 3.49 -13.33 -4.58
N GLU A 49 4.03 -14.03 -3.57
CA GLU A 49 3.27 -14.44 -2.39
C GLU A 49 2.76 -13.22 -1.61
N HIS A 50 3.61 -12.22 -1.37
CA HIS A 50 3.25 -10.99 -0.67
C HIS A 50 2.16 -10.22 -1.42
N LEU A 51 2.26 -10.10 -2.75
CA LEU A 51 1.21 -9.47 -3.57
C LEU A 51 -0.13 -10.20 -3.43
N ALA A 52 -0.14 -11.53 -3.49
CA ALA A 52 -1.36 -12.32 -3.32
C ALA A 52 -1.99 -12.12 -1.93
N ILE A 53 -1.16 -12.06 -0.88
CA ILE A 53 -1.59 -11.80 0.49
C ILE A 53 -2.22 -10.40 0.63
N VAL A 54 -1.58 -9.37 0.07
CA VAL A 54 -2.08 -7.99 0.08
C VAL A 54 -3.44 -7.91 -0.62
N LEU A 55 -3.59 -8.52 -1.80
CA LEU A 55 -4.85 -8.55 -2.54
C LEU A 55 -5.96 -9.25 -1.76
N LYS A 56 -5.66 -10.41 -1.16
CA LYS A 56 -6.62 -11.15 -0.34
C LYS A 56 -7.08 -10.33 0.88
N LYS A 57 -6.12 -9.70 1.58
CA LYS A 57 -6.41 -8.82 2.72
C LYS A 57 -7.23 -7.62 2.32
N TYR A 58 -6.91 -6.99 1.18
CA TYR A 58 -7.70 -5.88 0.63
C TYR A 58 -9.15 -6.30 0.45
N LEU A 59 -9.43 -7.40 -0.26
CA LEU A 59 -10.81 -7.87 -0.48
C LEU A 59 -11.58 -8.15 0.82
N ALA A 60 -10.88 -8.54 1.88
CA ALA A 60 -11.45 -8.83 3.19
C ALA A 60 -11.60 -7.60 4.11
N VAL A 61 -11.17 -6.40 3.70
CA VAL A 61 -11.20 -5.20 4.55
C VAL A 61 -12.58 -4.92 5.16
N PRO A 62 -13.70 -4.90 4.41
CA PRO A 62 -15.00 -4.51 4.98
C PRO A 62 -15.55 -5.47 6.04
N SER A 63 -15.12 -6.73 6.03
CA SER A 63 -15.64 -7.79 6.93
C SER A 63 -14.62 -8.31 7.93
N GLY A 64 -13.32 -8.09 7.71
CA GLY A 64 -12.23 -8.70 8.47
C GLY A 64 -11.44 -7.75 9.36
N THR A 65 -11.68 -6.44 9.29
CA THR A 65 -10.95 -5.45 10.11
C THR A 65 -11.75 -5.00 11.32
N LEU A 66 -11.04 -4.63 12.40
CA LEU A 66 -11.67 -4.03 13.58
C LEU A 66 -12.23 -2.61 13.30
N GLY A 67 -11.58 -1.87 12.39
CA GLY A 67 -12.06 -0.57 11.93
C GLY A 67 -13.17 -0.70 10.88
N HIS A 68 -14.05 0.30 10.81
CA HIS A 68 -15.06 0.39 9.76
C HIS A 68 -14.49 1.09 8.53
N TYR A 69 -14.14 0.32 7.51
CA TYR A 69 -13.62 0.84 6.25
C TYR A 69 -14.54 0.46 5.09
N THR A 70 -14.86 1.44 4.25
CA THR A 70 -15.60 1.25 3.01
C THR A 70 -14.72 1.62 1.83
N TYR A 71 -14.89 0.94 0.71
CA TYR A 71 -14.18 1.33 -0.50
C TYR A 71 -14.82 2.60 -1.06
N GLY A 72 -13.99 3.62 -1.30
CA GLY A 72 -14.43 4.84 -1.97
C GLY A 72 -15.02 4.54 -3.35
N GLY A 73 -16.16 5.14 -3.67
CA GLY A 73 -16.66 5.19 -5.04
C GLY A 73 -15.71 6.00 -5.92
N THR A 74 -15.62 5.67 -7.20
CA THR A 74 -14.89 6.50 -8.18
C THR A 74 -15.50 7.89 -8.19
N GLY A 75 -14.75 8.89 -7.73
CA GLY A 75 -15.03 10.29 -8.01
C GLY A 75 -14.89 10.51 -9.51
N GLY A 76 -15.97 10.26 -10.26
CA GLY A 76 -15.98 10.31 -11.72
C GLY A 76 -16.90 9.27 -12.36
N GLY A 77 -18.22 9.39 -12.11
CA GLY A 77 -19.29 9.07 -13.07
C GLY A 77 -19.28 7.73 -13.82
N THR A 78 -18.63 6.67 -13.33
CA THR A 78 -18.72 5.34 -13.94
C THR A 78 -19.08 4.31 -12.90
N GLU A 79 -20.34 3.89 -12.96
CA GLU A 79 -20.87 2.68 -12.34
C GLU A 79 -20.06 1.48 -12.87
N GLY A 80 -19.03 1.07 -12.13
CA GLY A 80 -18.13 -0.01 -12.55
C GLY A 80 -16.63 0.22 -12.31
N GLY A 81 -16.24 1.36 -11.73
CA GLY A 81 -14.82 1.67 -11.48
C GLY A 81 -14.09 0.67 -10.55
N THR A 82 -12.87 0.29 -10.93
CA THR A 82 -11.97 -0.56 -10.14
C THR A 82 -11.56 0.14 -8.85
N ARG A 83 -11.69 -0.56 -7.71
CA ARG A 83 -11.43 -0.01 -6.36
C ARG A 83 -9.96 -0.06 -5.93
N LEU A 84 -9.14 -0.85 -6.64
CA LEU A 84 -7.72 -1.05 -6.39
C LEU A 84 -6.96 -1.06 -7.72
N HIS A 85 -5.87 -0.30 -7.80
CA HIS A 85 -4.96 -0.30 -8.94
C HIS A 85 -3.63 -0.96 -8.56
N LEU A 86 -3.26 -2.00 -9.30
CA LEU A 86 -1.93 -2.61 -9.24
C LEU A 86 -1.13 -2.11 -10.44
N CYS A 87 -0.18 -1.21 -10.20
CA CYS A 87 0.61 -0.60 -11.26
C CYS A 87 1.99 -1.25 -11.33
N GLN A 88 2.38 -1.70 -12.52
CA GLN A 88 3.73 -2.15 -12.80
C GLN A 88 4.43 -1.11 -13.66
N HIS A 89 5.53 -0.55 -13.14
CA HIS A 89 6.38 0.38 -13.87
C HIS A 89 7.67 -0.35 -14.27
N PHE A 90 7.96 -0.35 -15.56
CA PHE A 90 9.13 -0.97 -16.15
C PHE A 90 9.66 -0.07 -17.27
N PHE A 91 10.97 -0.16 -17.57
CA PHE A 91 11.56 0.56 -18.70
C PHE A 91 10.89 0.16 -20.01
N ARG A 92 10.68 1.11 -20.92
CA ARG A 92 9.96 0.84 -22.17
C ARG A 92 10.76 -0.11 -23.06
N ARG A 93 12.07 0.07 -23.06
CA ARG A 93 13.06 -0.85 -23.61
C ARG A 93 14.08 -1.11 -22.52
N GLY A 94 14.40 -2.38 -22.29
CA GLY A 94 15.30 -2.79 -21.21
C GLY A 94 15.95 -4.12 -21.57
N ASP A 95 16.94 -4.07 -22.45
CA ASP A 95 17.80 -5.20 -22.75
C ASP A 95 19.05 -5.07 -21.89
N ILE A 96 19.23 -5.98 -20.94
CA ILE A 96 20.37 -5.97 -20.02
C ILE A 96 21.03 -7.33 -20.12
N ASN A 97 22.25 -7.36 -20.67
CA ASN A 97 23.06 -8.56 -20.76
C ASN A 97 24.35 -8.41 -19.95
N PRO A 98 24.35 -8.86 -18.69
CA PRO A 98 25.51 -8.73 -17.82
C PRO A 98 26.69 -9.62 -18.22
N ILE A 99 26.48 -10.64 -19.07
CA ILE A 99 27.57 -11.52 -19.53
C ILE A 99 28.41 -10.82 -20.61
N LYS A 100 27.79 -9.92 -21.39
CA LYS A 100 28.44 -9.18 -22.48
C LYS A 100 28.78 -7.73 -22.10
N ASP A 101 28.51 -7.32 -20.86
CA ASP A 101 28.62 -5.93 -20.40
C ASP A 101 27.85 -4.92 -21.28
N THR A 102 26.71 -5.34 -21.86
CA THR A 102 25.88 -4.49 -22.74
C THR A 102 24.50 -4.23 -22.13
N PHE A 103 24.01 -3.00 -22.25
CA PHE A 103 22.65 -2.63 -21.92
C PHE A 103 22.06 -1.62 -22.93
N ASP A 104 20.77 -1.74 -23.22
CA ASP A 104 19.96 -0.78 -24.00
C ASP A 104 18.68 -0.48 -23.22
N ILE A 105 18.56 0.75 -22.72
CA ILE A 105 17.47 1.21 -21.86
C ILE A 105 16.91 2.52 -22.43
N ASP A 106 15.58 2.58 -22.61
CA ASP A 106 14.80 3.77 -22.99
C ASP A 106 13.90 4.22 -21.83
#